data_AF-A0A836H9K5-F1
#
_entry.id   AF-A0A836H9K5-F1
#
_cell.length_a   1.000
_cell.length_b   1.000
_cell.length_c   1.000
_cell.angle_alpha   90.00
_cell.angle_beta   90.00
_cell.angle_gamma   90.00
#
_symmetry.space_group_name_H-M   'P 1'
#
loop_
_entity.id
_entity.type
_entity.pdbx_description
1 polymer ?
#
loop_
_entity_poly.entity_id
_entity_poly.type
_entity_poly.pdbx_seq_one_letter_code
_entity_poly.pdbx_strand_id
1 'polypeptide(L)'
;MTTPNLDSLLGVSLATELVARAGGLWRLCKLSDAALRMLGTEEFQSIASSSRAKQLHAGILLKAPVFVDAFGDEEETDTTDLKAAQKGAAQLGRKCMLVAKADLAGASPDGSLGEAEKEKLKAAFARLLAEGKVTAEDTQALAVPFVYVRGEAAKHKRGGVKERRKREAQQEPLSVVARATQRVRMGISEEEQVQQLLQREDIRSEFAKERDQQLLKESRKRRREVAHDEYDDLQNISL
;
A
#
# COMPACT_ATOMS: atom_id res chain seq x y z
N MET A 1 -33.07 -13.74 -18.42
CA MET A 1 -32.02 -14.26 -17.53
C MET A 1 -32.25 -13.61 -16.19
N THR A 2 -32.68 -14.36 -15.19
CA THR A 2 -32.98 -13.85 -13.85
C THR A 2 -31.70 -13.85 -13.02
N THR A 3 -31.39 -12.76 -12.34
CA THR A 3 -30.20 -12.58 -11.49
C THR A 3 -30.61 -12.26 -10.04
N PRO A 4 -31.37 -13.14 -9.37
CA PRO A 4 -32.06 -12.81 -8.12
C PRO A 4 -31.09 -12.39 -7.01
N ASN A 5 -29.92 -13.04 -6.92
CA ASN A 5 -28.96 -12.68 -5.88
C ASN A 5 -28.26 -11.35 -6.23
N LEU A 6 -27.90 -11.10 -7.50
CA LEU A 6 -27.27 -9.85 -7.93
C LEU A 6 -28.23 -8.65 -7.76
N ASP A 7 -29.52 -8.88 -8.05
CA ASP A 7 -30.61 -7.91 -7.89
C ASP A 7 -30.79 -7.54 -6.41
N SER A 8 -30.74 -8.52 -5.49
CA SER A 8 -30.84 -8.26 -4.04
C SER A 8 -29.65 -7.45 -3.49
N LEU A 9 -28.44 -7.69 -4.04
CA LEU A 9 -27.20 -7.04 -3.62
C LEU A 9 -27.09 -5.59 -4.11
N LEU A 10 -27.26 -5.36 -5.42
CA LEU A 10 -27.03 -4.07 -6.08
C LEU A 10 -28.31 -3.28 -6.36
N GLY A 11 -29.47 -3.94 -6.36
CA GLY A 11 -30.72 -3.38 -6.91
C GLY A 11 -30.91 -3.75 -8.37
N VAL A 12 -32.18 -3.94 -8.77
CA VAL A 12 -32.58 -4.47 -10.08
C VAL A 12 -32.07 -3.61 -11.24
N SER A 13 -32.15 -2.29 -11.13
CA SER A 13 -31.72 -1.36 -12.19
C SER A 13 -30.22 -1.46 -12.49
N LEU A 14 -29.39 -1.46 -11.45
CA LEU A 14 -27.94 -1.54 -11.61
C LEU A 14 -27.47 -2.94 -12.01
N ALA A 15 -28.14 -3.97 -11.49
CA ALA A 15 -27.86 -5.35 -11.87
C ALA A 15 -28.08 -5.57 -13.38
N THR A 16 -29.22 -5.08 -13.89
CA THR A 16 -29.54 -5.16 -15.32
C THR A 16 -28.59 -4.35 -16.19
N GLU A 17 -28.23 -3.12 -15.78
CA GLU A 17 -27.22 -2.29 -16.48
C GLU A 17 -25.85 -2.99 -16.53
N LEU A 18 -25.40 -3.54 -15.40
CA LEU A 18 -24.11 -4.20 -15.27
C LEU A 18 -24.04 -5.49 -16.12
N VAL A 19 -25.11 -6.28 -16.15
CA VAL A 19 -25.21 -7.46 -17.00
C VAL A 19 -25.26 -7.08 -18.48
N ALA A 20 -25.99 -6.01 -18.84
CA ALA A 20 -26.06 -5.51 -20.21
C ALA A 20 -24.69 -5.06 -20.70
N ARG A 21 -23.95 -4.29 -19.90
CA ARG A 21 -22.58 -3.83 -20.17
C ARG A 21 -21.58 -4.95 -20.38
N ALA A 22 -21.66 -6.00 -19.57
CA ALA A 22 -20.79 -7.16 -19.72
C ALA A 22 -21.14 -8.01 -20.95
N GLY A 23 -22.29 -7.78 -21.58
CA GLY A 23 -22.81 -8.60 -22.69
C GLY A 23 -23.39 -9.94 -22.23
N GLY A 24 -23.91 -9.99 -21.00
CA GLY A 24 -24.59 -11.14 -20.40
C GLY A 24 -23.89 -11.73 -19.17
N LEU A 25 -24.66 -12.51 -18.40
CA LEU A 25 -24.22 -13.07 -17.11
C LEU A 25 -22.99 -13.98 -17.23
N TRP A 26 -22.92 -14.78 -18.29
CA TRP A 26 -21.78 -15.66 -18.51
C TRP A 26 -20.48 -14.89 -18.78
N ARG A 27 -20.55 -13.81 -19.57
CA ARG A 27 -19.40 -12.94 -19.83
C ARG A 27 -18.99 -12.19 -18.58
N LEU A 28 -19.97 -11.71 -17.81
CA LEU A 28 -19.73 -11.09 -16.51
C LEU A 28 -18.94 -12.00 -15.57
N CYS A 29 -19.31 -13.29 -15.46
CA CYS A 29 -18.63 -14.26 -14.59
C CYS A 29 -17.19 -14.58 -15.00
N LYS A 30 -16.80 -14.30 -16.25
CA LYS A 30 -15.42 -14.46 -16.75
C LYS A 30 -14.52 -13.29 -16.41
N LEU A 31 -15.08 -12.14 -16.05
CA LEU A 31 -14.28 -10.97 -15.68
C LEU A 31 -13.57 -11.21 -14.34
N SER A 32 -12.49 -10.45 -14.12
CA SER A 32 -11.89 -10.31 -12.79
C SER A 32 -12.68 -9.28 -11.97
N ASP A 33 -12.51 -9.30 -10.64
CA ASP A 33 -13.10 -8.28 -9.76
C ASP A 33 -12.58 -6.87 -10.08
N ALA A 34 -11.31 -6.75 -10.52
CA ALA A 34 -10.75 -5.49 -11.00
C ALA A 34 -11.41 -5.02 -12.30
N ALA A 35 -11.58 -5.90 -13.29
CA ALA A 35 -12.21 -5.55 -14.55
C ALA A 35 -13.70 -5.18 -14.37
N LEU A 36 -14.43 -5.91 -13.52
CA LEU A 36 -15.83 -5.62 -13.21
C LEU A 36 -15.98 -4.23 -12.58
N ARG A 37 -15.08 -3.83 -11.68
CA ARG A 37 -15.12 -2.48 -11.08
C ARG A 37 -14.95 -1.38 -12.11
N MET A 38 -14.11 -1.58 -13.13
CA MET A 38 -13.86 -0.57 -14.17
C MET A 38 -15.02 -0.46 -15.18
N LEU A 39 -16.03 -1.31 -15.12
CA LEU A 39 -17.19 -1.19 -16.02
C LEU A 39 -17.92 0.13 -15.78
N GLY A 40 -18.12 0.88 -16.87
CA GLY A 40 -18.85 2.14 -16.89
C GLY A 40 -18.13 3.35 -16.31
N THR A 41 -16.80 3.31 -16.22
CA THR A 41 -16.00 4.50 -15.89
C THR A 41 -16.08 5.61 -16.95
N GLU A 42 -16.54 5.30 -18.15
CA GLU A 42 -16.63 6.22 -19.29
C GLU A 42 -17.93 7.04 -19.32
N GLU A 43 -18.94 6.67 -18.54
CA GLU A 43 -20.30 7.23 -18.67
C GLU A 43 -20.62 8.37 -17.71
N PHE A 44 -19.65 8.81 -16.92
CA PHE A 44 -19.85 9.93 -16.02
C PHE A 44 -19.92 11.23 -16.80
N GLN A 45 -21.10 11.84 -16.83
CA GLN A 45 -21.35 13.13 -17.51
C GLN A 45 -20.75 14.31 -16.75
N SER A 46 -20.65 14.20 -15.42
CA SER A 46 -20.04 15.21 -14.56
C SER A 46 -18.54 14.97 -14.38
N ILE A 47 -17.78 16.07 -14.38
CA ILE A 47 -16.34 16.06 -14.10
C ILE A 47 -16.07 15.52 -12.69
N ALA A 48 -16.94 15.83 -11.71
CA ALA A 48 -16.81 15.38 -10.33
C ALA A 48 -16.94 13.85 -10.22
N SER A 49 -18.00 13.27 -10.79
CA SER A 49 -18.23 11.84 -10.78
C SER A 49 -17.15 11.07 -11.57
N SER A 50 -16.65 11.64 -12.68
CA SER A 50 -15.53 11.06 -13.44
C SER A 50 -14.24 11.04 -12.63
N SER A 51 -13.94 12.13 -11.91
CA SER A 51 -12.79 12.22 -11.00
C SER A 51 -12.91 11.19 -9.86
N ARG A 52 -14.07 11.10 -9.21
CA ARG A 52 -14.36 10.10 -8.16
C ARG A 52 -14.20 8.67 -8.66
N ALA A 53 -14.71 8.35 -9.85
CA ALA A 53 -14.56 7.04 -10.45
C ALA A 53 -13.10 6.64 -10.69
N LYS A 54 -12.28 7.60 -11.15
CA LYS A 54 -10.84 7.41 -11.31
C LYS A 54 -10.13 7.22 -9.97
N GLN A 55 -10.49 8.01 -8.95
CA GLN A 55 -9.92 7.90 -7.61
C GLN A 55 -10.28 6.58 -6.92
N LEU A 56 -11.52 6.11 -7.07
CA LEU A 56 -12.00 4.88 -6.44
C LEU A 56 -11.71 3.61 -7.27
N HIS A 57 -11.23 3.77 -8.51
CA HIS A 57 -11.07 2.68 -9.49
C HIS A 57 -12.35 1.85 -9.61
N ALA A 58 -13.49 2.53 -9.75
CA ALA A 58 -14.82 1.92 -9.84
C ALA A 58 -15.77 2.78 -10.67
N GLY A 59 -16.63 2.15 -11.47
CA GLY A 59 -17.63 2.79 -12.32
C GLY A 59 -19.05 2.60 -11.80
N ILE A 60 -19.85 1.78 -12.49
CA ILE A 60 -21.30 1.58 -12.20
C ILE A 60 -21.55 1.18 -10.74
N LEU A 61 -20.64 0.40 -10.16
CA LEU A 61 -20.75 -0.06 -8.76
C LEU A 61 -20.80 1.08 -7.73
N LEU A 62 -20.31 2.27 -8.06
CA LEU A 62 -20.37 3.42 -7.16
C LEU A 62 -21.81 3.88 -6.91
N LYS A 63 -22.71 3.65 -7.87
CA LYS A 63 -24.13 4.01 -7.77
C LYS A 63 -24.92 3.00 -6.92
N ALA A 64 -24.31 1.90 -6.49
CA ALA A 64 -24.99 0.86 -5.74
C ALA A 64 -25.51 1.41 -4.41
N PRO A 65 -26.79 1.17 -4.04
CA PRO A 65 -27.39 1.76 -2.84
C PRO A 65 -26.59 1.40 -1.58
N VAL A 66 -26.09 0.16 -1.48
CA VAL A 66 -25.25 -0.29 -0.35
C VAL A 66 -23.95 0.51 -0.22
N PHE A 67 -23.39 0.98 -1.33
CA PHE A 67 -22.18 1.79 -1.36
C PHE A 67 -22.50 3.25 -1.04
N VAL A 68 -23.54 3.78 -1.66
CA VAL A 68 -24.04 5.16 -1.47
C VAL A 68 -24.47 5.39 -0.01
N ASP A 69 -25.20 4.45 0.58
CA ASP A 69 -25.65 4.50 1.97
C ASP A 69 -24.47 4.64 2.96
N ALA A 70 -23.30 4.11 2.60
CA ALA A 70 -22.12 4.11 3.46
C ALA A 70 -21.13 5.25 3.16
N PHE A 71 -20.89 5.56 1.89
CA PHE A 71 -19.82 6.48 1.45
C PHE A 71 -20.33 7.74 0.74
N GLY A 72 -21.64 7.93 0.66
CA GLY A 72 -22.30 9.06 0.00
C GLY A 72 -22.19 9.05 -1.53
N ASP A 73 -22.96 9.92 -2.18
CA ASP A 73 -23.05 9.98 -3.64
C ASP A 73 -21.96 10.85 -4.28
N GLU A 74 -21.82 12.15 -3.95
CA GLU A 74 -21.09 13.01 -4.92
C GLU A 74 -20.21 14.18 -4.37
N GLU A 75 -20.39 14.75 -3.17
CA GLU A 75 -19.68 16.03 -2.87
C GLU A 75 -18.84 16.11 -1.59
N GLU A 76 -19.05 15.21 -0.62
CA GLU A 76 -18.36 15.29 0.69
C GLU A 76 -17.74 13.95 1.09
N THR A 77 -17.02 13.28 0.18
CA THR A 77 -16.04 12.30 0.69
C THR A 77 -14.89 13.08 1.28
N ASP A 78 -14.93 13.25 2.60
CA ASP A 78 -13.78 13.69 3.38
C ASP A 78 -12.55 12.90 2.93
N THR A 79 -11.44 13.60 2.73
CA THR A 79 -10.20 13.00 2.22
C THR A 79 -9.70 11.82 3.07
N THR A 80 -10.15 11.74 4.32
CA THR A 80 -9.92 10.63 5.26
C THR A 80 -10.53 9.32 4.79
N ASP A 81 -11.67 9.38 4.10
CA ASP A 81 -12.53 8.23 3.82
C ASP A 81 -12.30 7.65 2.43
N LEU A 82 -11.55 8.34 1.57
CA LEU A 82 -11.21 7.88 0.23
C LEU A 82 -10.56 6.49 0.22
N LYS A 83 -9.66 6.22 1.18
CA LYS A 83 -9.02 4.90 1.31
C LYS A 83 -10.01 3.82 1.79
N ALA A 84 -10.98 4.19 2.62
CA ALA A 84 -12.04 3.30 3.08
C ALA A 84 -12.99 2.98 1.92
N ALA A 85 -13.41 3.98 1.17
CA ALA A 85 -14.26 3.87 -0.02
C ALA A 85 -13.59 3.02 -1.12
N GLN A 86 -12.29 3.20 -1.40
CA GLN A 86 -11.53 2.34 -2.33
C GLN A 86 -11.57 0.86 -1.92
N LYS A 87 -11.34 0.58 -0.62
CA LYS A 87 -11.43 -0.78 -0.08
C LYS A 87 -12.86 -1.32 -0.13
N GLY A 88 -13.84 -0.47 0.13
CA GLY A 88 -15.26 -0.79 0.05
C GLY A 88 -15.66 -1.20 -1.37
N ALA A 89 -15.26 -0.43 -2.38
CA ALA A 89 -15.50 -0.73 -3.79
C ALA A 89 -14.83 -2.05 -4.21
N ALA A 90 -13.61 -2.32 -3.75
CA ALA A 90 -12.93 -3.61 -3.97
C ALA A 90 -13.69 -4.78 -3.35
N GLN A 91 -14.22 -4.63 -2.12
CA GLN A 91 -15.03 -5.66 -1.47
C GLN A 91 -16.35 -5.88 -2.20
N LEU A 92 -17.04 -4.81 -2.60
CA LEU A 92 -18.28 -4.86 -3.36
C LEU A 92 -18.11 -5.61 -4.68
N GLY A 93 -17.06 -5.29 -5.45
CA GLY A 93 -16.77 -5.98 -6.71
C GLY A 93 -16.54 -7.49 -6.52
N ARG A 94 -15.84 -7.89 -5.46
CA ARG A 94 -15.63 -9.32 -5.14
C ARG A 94 -16.93 -10.03 -4.77
N LYS A 95 -17.79 -9.39 -3.98
CA LYS A 95 -19.10 -9.96 -3.61
C LYS A 95 -20.02 -10.04 -4.82
N CYS A 96 -20.06 -9.01 -5.66
CA CYS A 96 -20.80 -9.03 -6.91
C CYS A 96 -20.38 -10.20 -7.81
N MET A 97 -19.08 -10.47 -7.95
CA MET A 97 -18.58 -11.62 -8.73
C MET A 97 -19.00 -12.98 -8.13
N LEU A 98 -18.96 -13.12 -6.80
CA LEU A 98 -19.37 -14.34 -6.11
C LEU A 98 -20.87 -14.61 -6.35
N VAL A 99 -21.67 -13.57 -6.19
CA VAL A 99 -23.11 -13.61 -6.36
C VAL A 99 -23.50 -13.87 -7.82
N ALA A 100 -22.85 -13.21 -8.78
CA ALA A 100 -23.06 -13.46 -10.21
C ALA A 100 -22.78 -14.93 -10.59
N LYS A 101 -21.74 -15.53 -10.01
CA LYS A 101 -21.41 -16.94 -10.23
C LYS A 101 -22.43 -17.88 -9.59
N ALA A 102 -23.00 -17.52 -8.45
CA ALA A 102 -24.10 -18.26 -7.83
C ALA A 102 -25.36 -18.22 -8.71
N ASP A 103 -25.69 -17.05 -9.25
CA ASP A 103 -26.81 -16.88 -10.20
C ASP A 103 -26.58 -17.70 -11.49
N LEU A 104 -25.36 -17.72 -12.03
CA LEU A 104 -25.01 -18.53 -13.20
C LEU A 104 -25.15 -20.03 -12.92
N ALA A 105 -24.84 -20.46 -11.69
CA ALA A 105 -24.98 -21.85 -11.25
C ALA A 105 -26.43 -22.22 -10.85
N GLY A 106 -27.35 -21.25 -10.80
CA GLY A 106 -28.73 -21.46 -10.34
C GLY A 106 -28.85 -21.71 -8.84
N ALA A 107 -27.85 -21.32 -8.04
CA ALA A 107 -27.87 -21.48 -6.60
C ALA A 107 -28.63 -20.31 -5.93
N SER A 108 -29.44 -20.60 -4.90
CA SER A 108 -30.25 -19.59 -4.19
C SER A 108 -31.15 -18.77 -5.14
N PRO A 109 -32.16 -19.39 -5.76
CA PRO A 109 -33.10 -18.68 -6.65
C PRO A 109 -33.93 -17.62 -5.90
N ASP A 110 -34.04 -17.73 -4.59
CA ASP A 110 -34.79 -16.82 -3.72
C ASP A 110 -34.05 -15.51 -3.43
N GLY A 111 -32.79 -15.36 -3.86
CA GLY A 111 -31.98 -14.16 -3.58
C GLY A 111 -31.30 -14.15 -2.19
N SER A 112 -31.58 -15.15 -1.34
CA SER A 112 -31.09 -15.21 0.05
C SER A 112 -29.57 -15.05 0.21
N LEU A 113 -28.80 -15.58 -0.75
CA LEU A 113 -27.34 -15.45 -0.74
C LEU A 113 -26.91 -13.99 -0.97
N GLY A 114 -27.58 -13.27 -1.87
CA GLY A 114 -27.27 -11.87 -2.12
C GLY A 114 -27.62 -10.97 -0.94
N GLU A 115 -28.72 -11.26 -0.24
CA GLU A 115 -29.09 -10.59 1.02
C GLU A 115 -28.07 -10.83 2.13
N ALA A 116 -27.65 -12.08 2.34
CA ALA A 116 -26.63 -12.41 3.33
C ALA A 116 -25.28 -11.74 3.03
N GLU A 117 -24.88 -11.64 1.75
CA GLU A 117 -23.66 -10.94 1.37
C GLU A 117 -23.79 -9.41 1.48
N LYS A 118 -24.99 -8.86 1.27
CA LYS A 118 -25.31 -7.44 1.50
C LYS A 118 -25.15 -7.06 2.96
N GLU A 119 -25.62 -7.88 3.90
CA GLU A 119 -25.43 -7.66 5.33
C GLU A 119 -23.95 -7.69 5.73
N LYS A 120 -23.19 -8.67 5.21
CA LYS A 120 -21.74 -8.74 5.42
C LYS A 120 -21.01 -7.51 4.88
N LEU A 121 -21.44 -6.98 3.74
CA LEU A 121 -20.88 -5.74 3.19
C LEU A 121 -21.18 -4.54 4.08
N LYS A 122 -22.42 -4.38 4.55
CA LYS A 122 -22.79 -3.30 5.48
C LYS A 122 -21.92 -3.33 6.74
N ALA A 123 -21.74 -4.51 7.35
CA ALA A 123 -20.87 -4.68 8.50
C ALA A 123 -19.39 -4.36 8.18
N ALA A 124 -18.92 -4.76 7.00
CA ALA A 124 -17.56 -4.48 6.57
C ALA A 124 -17.32 -2.99 6.29
N PHE A 125 -18.30 -2.29 5.71
CA PHE A 125 -18.25 -0.85 5.45
C PHE A 125 -18.27 -0.07 6.76
N ALA A 126 -19.15 -0.43 7.71
CA ALA A 126 -19.14 0.16 9.05
C ALA A 126 -17.77 0.01 9.73
N ARG A 127 -17.11 -1.14 9.59
CA ARG A 127 -15.75 -1.35 10.13
C ARG A 127 -14.67 -0.55 9.38
N LEU A 128 -14.87 -0.24 8.10
CA LEU A 128 -13.94 0.57 7.31
C LEU A 128 -14.05 2.06 7.65
N LEU A 129 -15.26 2.52 7.98
CA LEU A 129 -15.56 3.90 8.38
C LEU A 129 -15.27 4.16 9.86
N ALA A 130 -15.30 3.12 10.70
CA ALA A 130 -14.85 3.25 12.08
C ALA A 130 -13.42 3.80 12.10
N GLU A 131 -13.22 4.92 12.82
CA GLU A 131 -11.93 5.56 13.02
C GLU A 131 -10.86 4.53 13.43
N GLY A 132 -9.62 4.75 13.00
CA GLY A 132 -8.56 3.74 12.94
C GLY A 132 -8.42 2.84 14.18
N LYS A 133 -7.90 1.63 13.97
CA LYS A 133 -7.64 0.63 15.04
C LYS A 133 -6.87 1.16 16.26
N VAL A 134 -6.18 2.28 16.09
CA VAL A 134 -5.45 3.00 17.13
C VAL A 134 -6.30 4.22 17.42
N THR A 135 -7.11 4.16 18.47
CA THR A 135 -7.78 5.35 18.99
C THR A 135 -6.70 6.33 19.48
N ALA A 136 -7.00 7.63 19.53
CA ALA A 136 -6.07 8.61 20.12
C ALA A 136 -5.66 8.25 21.57
N GLU A 137 -6.45 7.39 22.22
CA GLU A 137 -6.26 6.87 23.56
C GLU A 137 -5.34 5.63 23.61
N ASP A 138 -5.09 4.96 22.49
CA ASP A 138 -4.21 3.79 22.38
C ASP A 138 -2.73 4.23 22.37
N THR A 139 -2.37 4.98 23.43
CA THR A 139 -1.01 5.39 23.73
C THR A 139 -0.28 4.20 24.34
N GLN A 140 0.12 3.26 23.48
CA GLN A 140 0.96 2.15 23.91
C GLN A 140 2.15 2.74 24.68
N ALA A 141 2.23 2.41 25.97
CA ALA A 141 3.29 2.93 26.82
C ALA A 141 4.64 2.58 26.19
N LEU A 142 5.54 3.57 26.16
CA LEU A 142 6.90 3.33 25.72
C LEU A 142 7.48 2.18 26.54
N ALA A 143 8.29 1.33 25.89
CA ALA A 143 9.00 0.29 26.60
C ALA A 143 9.75 0.93 27.78
N VAL A 144 9.66 0.29 28.96
CA VAL A 144 10.39 0.73 30.15
C VAL A 144 11.83 1.01 29.71
N PRO A 145 12.32 2.25 29.88
CA PRO A 145 13.65 2.58 29.42
C PRO A 145 14.59 1.57 30.06
N PHE A 146 15.56 1.07 29.29
CA PHE A 146 16.61 0.20 29.81
C PHE A 146 17.52 1.02 30.74
N VAL A 147 16.97 1.60 31.80
CA VAL A 147 17.70 2.10 32.96
C VAL A 147 18.07 0.85 33.75
N TYR A 148 19.12 0.20 33.25
CA TYR A 148 20.29 -0.06 34.05
C TYR A 148 20.00 -0.28 35.53
N VAL A 149 19.71 -1.52 35.93
CA VAL A 149 19.88 -1.88 37.34
C VAL A 149 21.37 -1.72 37.76
N ARG A 150 22.32 -1.54 36.82
CA ARG A 150 23.78 -1.44 37.08
C ARG A 150 24.66 -0.85 35.93
N GLY A 151 24.19 0.15 35.21
CA GLY A 151 25.04 0.94 34.28
C GLY A 151 25.57 0.29 32.98
N GLU A 152 25.35 -1.01 32.72
CA GLU A 152 25.76 -1.62 31.44
C GLU A 152 24.59 -2.19 30.61
N ALA A 153 24.47 -1.72 29.36
CA ALA A 153 23.51 -2.24 28.40
C ALA A 153 24.06 -3.57 27.93
N ALA A 154 23.22 -4.59 27.85
CA ALA A 154 23.62 -5.90 27.35
C ALA A 154 24.12 -5.75 25.90
N LYS A 155 25.44 -5.64 25.73
CA LYS A 155 26.07 -5.54 24.41
C LYS A 155 25.69 -6.79 23.62
N HIS A 156 25.12 -6.61 22.44
CA HIS A 156 24.91 -7.73 21.52
C HIS A 156 26.28 -8.36 21.19
N LYS A 157 26.56 -9.53 21.78
CA LYS A 157 27.80 -10.31 21.57
C LYS A 157 27.78 -11.13 20.28
N ARG A 158 26.71 -11.02 19.49
CA ARG A 158 26.59 -11.74 18.24
C ARG A 158 27.50 -11.07 17.20
N GLY A 159 27.88 -11.83 16.18
CA GLY A 159 28.71 -11.35 15.08
C GLY A 159 28.29 -11.98 13.74
N GLY A 160 29.05 -11.67 12.70
CA GLY A 160 28.86 -12.23 11.36
C GLY A 160 28.23 -11.28 10.35
N VAL A 161 28.02 -11.77 9.13
CA VAL A 161 27.66 -10.95 7.96
C VAL A 161 26.31 -10.25 8.13
N LYS A 162 25.30 -10.94 8.68
CA LYS A 162 23.95 -10.38 8.89
C LYS A 162 23.96 -9.25 9.91
N GLU A 163 24.70 -9.43 11.00
CA GLU A 163 24.82 -8.41 12.04
C GLU A 163 25.64 -7.23 11.54
N ARG A 164 26.76 -7.47 10.85
CA ARG A 164 27.54 -6.39 10.20
C ARG A 164 26.66 -5.55 9.28
N ARG A 165 25.82 -6.16 8.44
CA ARG A 165 24.87 -5.44 7.57
C ARG A 165 23.83 -4.64 8.36
N LYS A 166 23.31 -5.18 9.46
CA LYS A 166 22.38 -4.47 10.35
C LYS A 166 23.04 -3.23 10.97
N ARG A 167 24.26 -3.39 11.50
CA ARG A 167 25.04 -2.28 12.09
C ARG A 167 25.37 -1.22 11.04
N GLU A 168 25.81 -1.63 9.85
CA GLU A 168 26.06 -0.72 8.71
C GLU A 168 24.78 0.05 8.31
N ALA A 169 23.61 -0.60 8.30
CA ALA A 169 22.34 0.05 7.97
C ALA A 169 21.85 1.03 9.06
N GLN A 170 22.11 0.71 10.32
CA GLN A 170 21.82 1.57 11.47
C GLN A 170 22.87 2.68 11.66
N GLN A 171 23.86 2.79 10.77
CA GLN A 171 24.99 3.73 10.88
C GLN A 171 25.79 3.58 12.18
N GLU A 172 25.76 2.39 12.80
CA GLU A 172 26.46 2.12 14.06
C GLU A 172 28.00 2.14 13.93
N PRO A 173 28.63 1.61 12.86
CA PRO A 173 30.06 1.83 12.67
C PRO A 173 30.27 3.24 12.12
N LEU A 174 30.82 4.11 12.95
CA LEU A 174 31.34 5.41 12.51
C LEU A 174 32.41 5.18 11.44
N SER A 175 32.38 5.98 10.37
CA SER A 175 33.44 5.99 9.34
C SER A 175 34.82 6.16 9.99
N VAL A 176 35.87 5.63 9.35
CA VAL A 176 37.26 5.78 9.81
C VAL A 176 37.59 7.22 10.21
N VAL A 177 37.17 8.20 9.41
CA VAL A 177 37.41 9.63 9.71
C VAL A 177 36.63 10.07 10.95
N ALA A 178 35.35 9.72 11.06
CA ALA A 178 34.52 10.05 12.21
C ALA A 178 35.02 9.41 13.51
N ARG A 179 35.62 8.20 13.42
CA ARG A 179 36.25 7.53 14.55
C ARG A 179 37.57 8.19 14.96
N ALA A 180 38.33 8.71 14.00
CA ALA A 180 39.58 9.42 14.27
C ALA A 180 39.33 10.80 14.89
N THR A 181 38.30 11.51 14.44
CA THR A 181 37.95 12.86 14.93
C THR A 181 37.32 12.84 16.33
N GLN A 182 36.72 11.73 16.76
CA GLN A 182 36.19 11.58 18.12
C GLN A 182 37.26 11.69 19.23
N ARG A 183 38.54 11.51 18.90
CA ARG A 183 39.63 11.61 19.87
C ARG A 183 40.26 13.00 19.79
N VAL A 184 39.81 13.90 20.65
CA VAL A 184 40.33 15.27 20.74
C VAL A 184 41.44 15.35 21.80
N ARG A 185 42.56 15.99 21.46
CA ARG A 185 43.63 16.34 22.40
C ARG A 185 43.30 17.66 23.07
N MET A 186 43.38 17.70 24.39
CA MET A 186 43.19 18.93 25.14
C MET A 186 44.36 19.91 24.89
N GLY A 187 44.04 21.19 24.69
CA GLY A 187 45.04 22.26 24.55
C GLY A 187 45.55 22.53 23.12
N ILE A 188 44.97 21.89 22.10
CA ILE A 188 45.24 22.17 20.67
C ILE A 188 43.89 22.49 20.01
N SER A 189 43.84 23.42 19.05
CA SER A 189 42.62 23.72 18.31
C SER A 189 42.06 22.48 17.60
N GLU A 190 40.75 22.27 17.67
CA GLU A 190 40.09 21.10 17.07
C GLU A 190 40.30 21.06 15.55
N GLU A 191 40.25 22.21 14.89
CA GLU A 191 40.43 22.32 13.44
C GLU A 191 41.83 21.89 13.00
N GLU A 192 42.86 22.31 13.73
CA GLU A 192 44.25 21.92 13.48
C GLU A 192 44.46 20.43 13.68
N GLN A 193 43.80 19.83 14.68
CA GLN A 193 43.86 18.39 14.91
C GLN A 193 43.20 17.61 13.77
N VAL A 194 42.04 18.06 13.30
CA VAL A 194 41.35 17.44 12.16
C VAL A 194 42.21 17.53 10.90
N GLN A 195 42.83 18.68 10.64
CA GLN A 195 43.73 18.85 9.50
C GLN A 195 44.95 17.91 9.58
N GLN A 196 45.59 17.81 10.75
CA GLN A 196 46.71 16.90 10.98
C GLN A 196 46.29 15.42 10.82
N LEU A 197 45.11 15.05 11.30
CA LEU A 197 44.57 13.69 11.15
C LEU A 197 44.30 13.36 9.68
N LEU A 198 43.73 14.28 8.91
CA LEU A 198 43.52 14.12 7.47
C LEU A 198 44.81 14.06 6.67
N GLN A 199 45.92 14.58 7.20
CA GLN A 199 47.25 14.50 6.58
C GLN A 199 47.97 13.18 6.85
N ARG A 200 47.54 12.39 7.84
CA ARG A 200 48.16 11.08 8.12
C ARG A 200 47.91 10.09 7.00
N GLU A 201 48.99 9.46 6.54
CA GLU A 201 48.94 8.45 5.48
C GLU A 201 48.09 7.24 5.85
N ASP A 202 48.15 6.80 7.11
CA ASP A 202 47.36 5.68 7.62
C ASP A 202 45.85 5.91 7.43
N ILE A 203 45.36 7.09 7.84
CA ILE A 203 43.95 7.46 7.76
C ILE A 203 43.51 7.61 6.29
N ARG A 204 44.37 8.21 5.44
CA ARG A 204 44.12 8.32 4.00
C ARG A 204 44.00 6.95 3.34
N SER A 205 44.87 6.01 3.71
CA SER A 205 44.87 4.65 3.15
C SER A 205 43.63 3.85 3.57
N GLU A 206 43.18 4.00 4.81
CA GLU A 206 41.96 3.36 5.31
C GLU A 206 40.71 3.97 4.68
N PHE A 207 40.69 5.29 4.51
CA PHE A 207 39.60 6.00 3.83
C PHE A 207 39.48 5.59 2.35
N ALA A 208 40.61 5.43 1.64
CA ALA A 208 40.62 4.92 0.27
C ALA A 208 40.04 3.50 0.20
N LYS A 209 40.41 2.61 1.12
CA LYS A 209 39.86 1.24 1.21
C LYS A 209 38.36 1.23 1.51
N GLU A 210 37.87 2.11 2.39
CA GLU A 210 36.43 2.24 2.64
C GLU A 210 35.69 2.68 1.37
N ARG A 211 36.23 3.67 0.65
CA ARG A 211 35.66 4.19 -0.60
C ARG A 211 35.61 3.14 -1.71
N ASP A 212 36.69 2.38 -1.89
CA ASP A 212 36.72 1.27 -2.86
C ASP A 212 35.70 0.18 -2.52
N GLN A 213 35.55 -0.14 -1.23
CA GLN A 213 34.52 -1.09 -0.78
C GLN A 213 33.09 -0.57 -1.00
N GLN A 214 32.85 0.74 -0.86
CA GLN A 214 31.56 1.35 -1.16
C GLN A 214 31.26 1.27 -2.66
N LEU A 215 32.22 1.63 -3.52
CA LEU A 215 32.08 1.54 -4.97
C LEU A 215 31.81 0.11 -5.44
N LEU A 216 32.48 -0.89 -4.84
CA LEU A 216 32.22 -2.31 -5.10
C LEU A 216 30.83 -2.76 -4.62
N LYS A 217 30.30 -2.18 -3.54
CA LYS A 217 28.93 -2.47 -3.08
C LYS A 217 27.90 -1.82 -4.01
N GLU A 218 28.17 -0.63 -4.51
CA GLU A 218 27.32 0.10 -5.45
C GLU A 218 27.29 -0.57 -6.82
N SER A 219 28.42 -1.08 -7.32
CA SER A 219 28.46 -1.83 -8.58
C SER A 219 27.77 -3.20 -8.49
N ARG A 220 27.76 -3.82 -7.30
CA ARG A 220 27.04 -5.09 -7.04
C ARG A 220 25.54 -4.91 -6.84
N LYS A 221 25.09 -3.74 -6.38
CA LYS A 221 23.66 -3.42 -6.46
C LYS A 221 23.38 -3.32 -7.95
N ARG A 222 22.63 -4.28 -8.50
CA ARG A 222 22.08 -4.15 -9.86
C ARG A 222 21.51 -2.75 -9.94
N ARG A 223 22.07 -1.90 -10.82
CA ARG A 223 21.37 -0.68 -11.21
C ARG A 223 19.99 -1.18 -11.62
N ARG A 224 18.93 -0.73 -10.94
CA ARG A 224 17.61 -0.72 -11.58
C ARG A 224 17.72 0.37 -12.65
N GLU A 225 18.45 0.05 -13.70
CA GLU A 225 18.68 0.86 -14.88
C GLU A 225 17.55 0.61 -15.86
N VAL A 226 16.32 0.73 -15.36
CA VAL A 226 15.17 0.98 -16.21
C VAL A 226 14.24 1.80 -15.32
N ALA A 227 14.12 3.09 -15.63
CA ALA A 227 12.88 3.77 -15.33
C ALA A 227 11.84 2.97 -16.09
N HIS A 228 11.03 2.18 -15.38
CA HIS A 228 9.93 1.43 -16.00
C HIS A 228 8.93 2.48 -16.50
N ASP A 229 9.16 2.99 -17.71
CA ASP A 229 8.16 3.79 -18.41
C ASP A 229 7.05 2.82 -18.77
N GLU A 230 5.91 2.96 -18.10
CA GLU A 230 4.67 2.18 -18.32
C GLU A 230 4.15 2.26 -19.77
N TYR A 231 4.82 3.04 -20.65
CA TYR A 231 4.52 3.23 -22.06
C TYR A 231 5.25 2.26 -23.02
N ASP A 232 6.32 1.58 -22.60
CA ASP A 232 7.03 0.62 -23.46
C ASP A 232 6.19 -0.64 -23.74
N ASP A 233 5.31 -1.01 -22.81
CA ASP A 233 4.39 -2.14 -22.98
C ASP A 233 3.30 -1.85 -24.03
N LEU A 234 2.99 -0.58 -24.31
CA LEU A 234 1.98 -0.19 -25.29
C LEU A 234 2.52 -0.20 -26.72
N GLN A 235 3.83 -0.03 -26.92
CA GLN A 235 4.45 -0.04 -28.26
C GLN A 235 4.62 -1.45 -28.83
N ASN A 236 4.64 -2.48 -27.96
CA ASN A 236 4.81 -3.87 -28.38
C ASN A 236 3.48 -4.62 -28.62
N ILE A 237 2.34 -3.96 -28.47
CA ILE A 237 1.00 -4.54 -28.72
C ILE A 237 0.53 -4.26 -30.17
N SER A 238 1.25 -3.42 -30.93
CA SER A 238 0.95 -3.12 -32.33
C SER A 238 1.99 -3.68 -33.30
N LEU A 239 2.22 -5.01 -33.28
CA LEU A 239 2.77 -5.78 -34.39
C LEU A 239 2.12 -7.16 -34.44
#